data_AF-A0A7L0B2V7-F1
#
_entry.id   AF-A0A7L0B2V7-F1
#
_cell.length_a   1.000
_cell.length_b   1.000
_cell.length_c   1.000
_cell.angle_alpha   90.00
_cell.angle_beta   90.00
_cell.angle_gamma   90.00
#
_symmetry.space_group_name_H-M   'P 1'
#
loop_
_entity.id
_entity.type
_entity.pdbx_description
1 polymer ?
#
loop_
_entity_poly.entity_id
_entity_poly.type
_entity_poly.pdbx_seq_one_letter_code
_entity_poly.pdbx_strand_id
1 'polypeptide(L)'
;MFNETALKIRALERGDGGVYGARIKLHPALVEDQSFSLSVYESVPSPRTRSQLLASTLEWCNLTLQCQGAGKGAVNVTWKRDNVVWDLTSDRDQLSPDGTTLRLALPPTAANVTYACTVSNPADQKVVLFDLQAICQSGG
;
A
#
# COMPACT_ATOMS: atom_id res chain seq x y z
N MET A 1 -24.44 16.13 -26.05
CA MET A 1 -24.49 15.71 -24.63
C MET A 1 -24.95 14.27 -24.64
N PHE A 2 -24.05 13.31 -24.46
CA PHE A 2 -24.42 11.89 -24.49
C PHE A 2 -25.17 11.58 -23.20
N ASN A 3 -26.41 11.05 -23.29
CA ASN A 3 -27.13 10.53 -22.15
C ASN A 3 -26.42 9.25 -21.68
N GLU A 4 -25.47 9.37 -20.76
CA GLU A 4 -24.78 8.23 -20.19
C GLU A 4 -25.79 7.39 -19.38
N THR A 5 -26.03 6.16 -19.83
CA THR A 5 -26.80 5.17 -19.08
C THR A 5 -25.84 4.49 -18.11
N ALA A 6 -25.98 4.75 -16.81
CA ALA A 6 -25.10 4.21 -15.78
C ALA A 6 -25.88 3.40 -14.73
N LEU A 7 -25.31 2.27 -14.31
CA LEU A 7 -25.78 1.51 -13.15
C LEU A 7 -25.08 2.04 -11.88
N LYS A 8 -25.85 2.42 -10.86
CA LYS A 8 -25.31 2.89 -9.58
C LYS A 8 -25.82 2.00 -8.44
N ILE A 9 -24.92 1.26 -7.83
CA ILE A 9 -25.17 0.46 -6.63
C ILE A 9 -24.72 1.29 -5.42
N ARG A 10 -25.55 1.38 -4.38
CA ARG A 10 -25.24 2.09 -3.13
C ARG A 10 -25.09 1.07 -2.01
N ALA A 11 -24.30 1.41 -0.98
CA ALA A 11 -24.07 0.54 0.18
C ALA A 11 -23.61 -0.87 -0.23
N LEU A 12 -22.52 -0.93 -1.01
CA LEU A 12 -21.94 -2.18 -1.50
C LEU A 12 -21.60 -3.14 -0.35
N GLU A 13 -22.00 -4.39 -0.52
CA GLU A 13 -21.64 -5.51 0.33
C GLU A 13 -20.70 -6.46 -0.40
N ARG A 14 -20.00 -7.33 0.35
CA ARG A 14 -19.07 -8.31 -0.23
C ARG A 14 -19.75 -9.24 -1.24
N GLY A 15 -21.04 -9.51 -1.05
CA GLY A 15 -21.86 -10.35 -1.92
C GLY A 15 -22.21 -9.71 -3.26
N ASP A 16 -22.07 -8.39 -3.41
CA ASP A 16 -22.35 -7.69 -4.66
C ASP A 16 -21.23 -7.87 -5.70
N GLY A 17 -20.10 -8.45 -5.30
CA GLY A 17 -19.01 -8.76 -6.21
C GLY A 17 -19.41 -9.79 -7.27
N GLY A 18 -19.10 -9.52 -8.54
CA GLY A 18 -19.49 -10.39 -9.64
C GLY A 18 -19.40 -9.73 -11.01
N VAL A 19 -19.86 -10.45 -12.03
CA VAL A 19 -19.90 -9.95 -13.42
C VAL A 19 -21.29 -9.39 -13.71
N TYR A 20 -21.34 -8.11 -14.07
CA TYR A 20 -22.54 -7.38 -14.45
C TYR A 20 -22.59 -7.26 -15.97
N GLY A 21 -23.66 -7.77 -16.57
CA GLY A 21 -23.92 -7.64 -18.01
C GLY A 21 -24.85 -6.47 -18.32
N ALA A 22 -24.49 -5.65 -19.31
CA ALA A 22 -25.35 -4.63 -19.89
C ALA A 22 -25.74 -5.03 -21.31
N ARG A 23 -27.06 -5.07 -21.58
CA ARG A 23 -27.61 -5.30 -22.91
C ARG A 23 -28.13 -3.99 -23.49
N ILE A 24 -27.43 -3.48 -24.50
CA ILE A 24 -27.66 -2.16 -25.11
C ILE A 24 -28.41 -2.38 -26.42
N LYS A 25 -29.56 -1.72 -26.59
CA LYS A 25 -30.35 -1.76 -27.82
C LYS A 25 -30.25 -0.43 -28.55
N LEU A 26 -29.71 -0.46 -29.77
CA LEU A 26 -29.48 0.68 -30.63
C LEU A 26 -30.42 0.62 -31.85
N HIS A 27 -30.97 1.78 -32.25
CA HIS A 27 -31.76 1.87 -33.47
C HIS A 27 -30.84 1.72 -34.71
N PRO A 28 -31.25 1.04 -35.79
CA PRO A 28 -32.60 0.50 -36.04
C PRO A 28 -32.84 -0.94 -35.54
N ALA A 29 -31.81 -1.71 -35.14
CA ALA A 29 -31.98 -3.07 -34.58
C ALA A 29 -30.70 -3.68 -33.96
N LEU A 30 -29.66 -2.89 -33.68
CA LEU A 30 -28.39 -3.43 -33.17
C LEU A 30 -28.51 -3.71 -31.66
N VAL A 31 -28.03 -4.87 -31.23
CA VAL A 31 -27.93 -5.25 -29.81
C VAL A 31 -26.48 -5.52 -29.48
N GLU A 32 -25.96 -4.83 -28.48
CA GLU A 32 -24.61 -5.05 -27.95
C GLU A 32 -24.71 -5.55 -26.51
N ASP A 33 -23.94 -6.58 -26.18
CA ASP A 33 -23.79 -7.07 -24.81
C ASP A 33 -22.39 -6.70 -24.30
N GLN A 34 -22.32 -5.98 -23.18
CA GLN A 34 -21.07 -5.59 -22.53
C GLN A 34 -21.02 -6.17 -21.11
N SER A 35 -19.83 -6.56 -20.65
CA SER A 35 -19.64 -7.15 -19.32
C SER A 35 -18.67 -6.31 -18.48
N PHE A 36 -18.98 -6.17 -17.20
CA PHE A 36 -18.21 -5.41 -16.23
C PHE A 36 -17.95 -6.29 -15.00
N SER A 37 -16.69 -6.40 -14.58
CA SER A 37 -16.34 -7.14 -13.37
C SER A 37 -16.27 -6.19 -12.18
N LEU A 38 -17.07 -6.46 -11.14
CA LEU A 38 -17.06 -5.72 -9.89
C LEU A 38 -16.37 -6.55 -8.80
N SER A 39 -15.22 -6.06 -8.34
CA SER A 39 -14.52 -6.60 -7.17
C SER A 39 -14.76 -5.68 -5.98
N VAL A 40 -15.34 -6.22 -4.91
CA VAL A 40 -15.59 -5.50 -3.66
C VAL A 40 -14.54 -5.89 -2.62
N TYR A 41 -13.89 -4.89 -2.03
CA TYR A 41 -12.82 -5.08 -1.05
C TYR A 41 -13.26 -4.61 0.33
N GLU A 42 -12.81 -5.31 1.37
CA GLU A 42 -12.92 -4.83 2.75
C GLU A 42 -12.00 -3.62 2.96
N SER A 43 -12.33 -2.75 3.92
CA SER A 43 -11.44 -1.65 4.31
C SER A 43 -10.08 -2.17 4.74
N VAL A 44 -9.02 -1.43 4.43
CA VAL A 44 -7.68 -1.84 4.82
C VAL A 44 -7.55 -1.73 6.33
N PRO A 45 -7.24 -2.84 7.03
CA PRO A 45 -7.10 -2.82 8.49
C PRO A 45 -5.85 -2.03 8.88
N SER A 46 -5.85 -1.50 10.11
CA SER A 46 -4.69 -0.79 10.66
C SER A 46 -3.43 -1.66 10.59
N PRO A 47 -2.35 -1.22 9.92
CA PRO A 47 -1.14 -2.03 9.78
C PRO A 47 -0.52 -2.37 11.13
N ARG A 48 -0.02 -3.59 11.28
CA ARG A 48 0.84 -3.99 12.40
C ARG A 48 2.25 -3.55 12.09
N THR A 49 2.82 -2.70 12.93
CA THR A 49 4.16 -2.16 12.74
C THR A 49 5.09 -2.50 13.90
N ARG A 50 6.37 -2.66 13.58
CA ARG A 50 7.47 -2.79 14.56
C ARG A 50 8.71 -2.09 14.03
N SER A 51 9.48 -1.51 14.94
CA SER A 51 10.79 -0.93 14.67
C SER A 51 11.78 -1.50 15.66
N GLN A 52 12.94 -1.94 15.17
CA GLN A 52 14.01 -2.49 15.99
C GLN A 52 15.33 -1.85 15.58
N LEU A 53 16.00 -1.20 16.54
CA LEU A 53 17.38 -0.77 16.39
C LEU A 53 18.29 -1.98 16.61
N LEU A 54 19.16 -2.28 15.64
CA LEU A 54 20.14 -3.36 15.75
C LEU A 54 21.45 -2.85 16.33
N ALA A 55 21.93 -1.70 15.86
CA ALA A 55 23.05 -0.98 16.43
C ALA A 55 23.10 0.46 15.91
N SER A 56 23.66 1.35 16.72
CA SER A 56 23.83 2.77 16.40
C SER A 56 25.24 3.20 16.77
N THR A 57 25.89 3.95 15.88
CA THR A 57 27.19 4.57 16.08
C THR A 57 27.16 5.99 15.55
N LEU A 58 28.24 6.75 15.76
CA LEU A 58 28.41 8.10 15.21
C LEU A 58 28.35 8.13 13.67
N GLU A 59 28.65 7.03 12.99
CA GLU A 59 28.78 6.95 11.53
C GLU A 59 27.67 6.15 10.85
N TRP A 60 26.93 5.33 11.60
CA TRP A 60 25.88 4.49 11.02
C TRP A 60 24.82 4.10 12.04
N CYS A 61 23.59 3.96 11.55
CA CYS A 61 22.45 3.42 12.28
C CYS A 61 21.86 2.24 11.50
N ASN A 62 21.92 1.05 12.10
CA ASN A 62 21.39 -0.19 11.52
C ASN A 62 20.09 -0.56 12.23
N LEU A 63 19.01 -0.67 11.47
CA LEU A 63 17.68 -0.90 12.01
C LEU A 63 16.82 -1.75 11.08
N THR A 64 15.79 -2.35 11.66
CA THR A 64 14.78 -3.13 10.95
C THR A 64 13.41 -2.52 11.21
N LEU A 65 12.70 -2.21 10.13
CA LEU A 65 11.30 -1.79 10.14
C LEU A 65 10.44 -2.94 9.63
N GLN A 66 9.30 -3.16 10.28
CA GLN A 66 8.31 -4.14 9.87
C GLN A 66 6.95 -3.46 9.74
N CYS A 67 6.26 -3.77 8.67
CA CYS A 67 4.92 -3.30 8.39
C CYS A 67 4.13 -4.41 7.69
N GLN A 68 3.08 -4.89 8.34
CA GLN A 68 2.24 -5.96 7.84
C GLN A 68 0.77 -5.53 7.86
N GLY A 69 0.04 -5.88 6.79
CA GLY A 69 -1.42 -5.77 6.80
C GLY A 69 -2.04 -6.64 7.86
N ALA A 70 -2.84 -6.07 8.76
CA ALA A 70 -3.44 -6.80 9.87
C ALA A 70 -4.73 -7.51 9.44
N GLY A 71 -4.66 -8.69 8.82
CA GLY A 71 -5.88 -9.42 8.46
C GLY A 71 -5.64 -10.56 7.48
N LYS A 72 -6.73 -11.19 7.03
CA LYS A 72 -6.72 -12.24 6.00
C LYS A 72 -6.91 -11.71 4.56
N GLY A 73 -7.09 -10.40 4.40
CA GLY A 73 -7.28 -9.78 3.07
C GLY A 73 -5.98 -9.66 2.29
N ALA A 74 -6.05 -9.84 0.97
CA ALA A 74 -4.93 -9.58 0.07
C ALA A 74 -4.70 -8.07 -0.02
N VAL A 75 -3.78 -7.57 0.81
CA VAL A 75 -3.31 -6.19 0.79
C VAL A 75 -1.86 -6.15 0.36
N ASN A 76 -1.50 -5.13 -0.41
CA ASN A 76 -0.14 -4.92 -0.87
C ASN A 76 0.60 -4.00 0.11
N VAL A 77 1.87 -4.29 0.37
CA VAL A 77 2.75 -3.45 1.19
C VAL A 77 3.77 -2.78 0.29
N THR A 78 3.90 -1.46 0.39
CA THR A 78 4.88 -0.67 -0.36
C THR A 78 5.61 0.29 0.57
N TRP A 79 6.89 0.53 0.30
CA TRP A 79 7.74 1.42 1.09
C TRP A 79 8.15 2.64 0.27
N LYS A 80 8.21 3.80 0.94
CA LYS A 80 8.69 5.06 0.35
C LYS A 80 9.59 5.80 1.33
N ARG A 81 10.59 6.49 0.81
CA ARG A 81 11.49 7.38 1.56
C ARG A 81 11.17 8.81 1.16
N ASP A 82 10.85 9.67 2.14
CA ASP A 82 10.60 11.12 1.93
C ASP A 82 9.76 11.42 0.68
N ASN A 83 8.58 10.81 0.57
CA ASN A 83 7.62 10.97 -0.54
C ASN A 83 8.07 10.54 -1.96
N VAL A 84 9.32 10.13 -2.15
CA VAL A 84 9.82 9.56 -3.41
C VAL A 84 9.62 8.04 -3.39
N VAL A 85 9.13 7.48 -4.51
CA VAL A 85 9.12 6.03 -4.70
C VAL A 85 10.57 5.57 -4.69
N TRP A 86 10.96 4.87 -3.63
CA TRP A 86 12.34 4.47 -3.41
C TRP A 86 12.67 3.34 -4.36
N ASP A 87 13.51 3.63 -5.36
CA ASP A 87 14.13 2.59 -6.17
C ASP A 87 15.16 1.90 -5.28
N LEU A 88 15.07 0.57 -5.13
CA LEU A 88 15.89 -0.29 -4.25
C LEU A 88 17.36 -0.35 -4.71
N THR A 89 17.99 0.80 -4.94
CA THR A 89 19.27 0.96 -5.64
C THR A 89 20.44 1.19 -4.68
N SER A 90 20.18 1.33 -3.38
CA SER A 90 21.26 1.31 -2.38
C SER A 90 21.55 -0.13 -1.97
N ASP A 91 22.76 -0.59 -2.25
CA ASP A 91 23.31 -1.93 -1.95
C ASP A 91 23.24 -2.33 -0.44
N ARG A 92 22.79 -1.42 0.42
CA ARG A 92 22.71 -1.56 1.88
C ARG A 92 21.28 -1.68 2.42
N ASP A 93 20.27 -1.33 1.63
CA ASP A 93 18.87 -1.45 2.02
C ASP A 93 18.32 -2.78 1.48
N GLN A 94 17.76 -3.61 2.37
CA GLN A 94 17.25 -4.93 2.00
C GLN A 94 15.77 -5.05 2.35
N LEU A 95 14.96 -5.30 1.33
CA LEU A 95 13.54 -5.62 1.48
C LEU A 95 13.37 -7.15 1.49
N SER A 96 12.59 -7.66 2.43
CA SER A 96 12.26 -9.09 2.47
C SER A 96 11.45 -9.50 1.23
N PRO A 97 11.50 -10.79 0.82
CA PRO A 97 10.76 -11.26 -0.35
C PRO A 97 9.25 -11.07 -0.29
N ASP A 98 8.69 -11.00 0.94
CA ASP A 98 7.27 -10.73 1.19
C ASP A 98 6.94 -9.22 1.24
N GLY A 99 7.94 -8.34 1.11
CA GLY A 99 7.78 -6.88 1.14
C GLY A 99 7.46 -6.28 2.51
N THR A 100 7.37 -7.08 3.57
CA THR A 100 6.86 -6.62 4.88
C THR A 100 7.95 -6.09 5.81
N THR A 101 9.20 -6.49 5.58
CA THR A 101 10.34 -6.17 6.45
C THR A 101 11.41 -5.45 5.66
N LEU A 102 11.78 -4.26 6.13
CA LEU A 102 12.80 -3.42 5.54
C LEU A 102 13.98 -3.28 6.50
N ARG A 103 15.17 -3.70 6.06
CA ARG A 103 16.43 -3.54 6.78
C ARG A 103 17.19 -2.36 6.19
N LEU A 104 17.65 -1.46 7.05
CA LEU A 104 18.29 -0.20 6.66
C LEU A 104 19.61 -0.04 7.40
N ALA A 105 20.63 0.40 6.67
CA ALA A 105 21.90 0.85 7.24
C ALA A 105 22.15 2.30 6.79
N LEU A 106 21.81 3.24 7.66
CA LEU A 106 21.74 4.66 7.33
C LEU A 106 22.98 5.41 7.85
N PRO A 107 23.57 6.30 7.04
CA PRO A 107 24.57 7.25 7.53
C PRO A 107 23.92 8.35 8.39
N PRO A 108 24.70 9.15 9.15
CA PRO A 108 24.18 10.11 10.13
C PRO A 108 23.38 11.24 9.47
N THR A 109 23.72 11.58 8.23
CA THR A 109 23.03 12.58 7.41
C THR A 109 21.65 12.12 6.92
N ALA A 110 21.37 10.81 6.95
CA ALA A 110 20.09 10.22 6.55
C ALA A 110 19.15 9.93 7.74
N ALA A 111 19.54 10.31 8.96
CA ALA A 111 18.69 10.12 10.15
C ALA A 111 17.44 11.02 10.14
N ASN A 112 17.46 12.16 9.45
CA ASN A 112 16.32 13.10 9.37
C ASN A 112 15.23 12.68 8.36
N VAL A 113 15.29 11.44 7.87
CA VAL A 113 14.43 10.91 6.81
C VAL A 113 13.24 10.20 7.43
N THR A 114 12.04 10.37 6.86
CA THR A 114 10.85 9.62 7.26
C THR A 114 10.61 8.47 6.28
N TYR A 115 10.45 7.26 6.82
CA TYR A 115 10.01 6.11 6.02
C TYR A 115 8.51 5.92 6.10
N ALA A 116 7.86 5.84 4.96
CA ALA A 116 6.44 5.55 4.86
C ALA A 116 6.22 4.10 4.39
N CYS A 117 5.49 3.34 5.19
CA CYS A 117 4.87 2.09 4.75
C CYS A 117 3.43 2.39 4.31
N THR A 118 3.05 1.95 3.11
CA THR A 118 1.66 1.98 2.64
C THR A 118 1.15 0.56 2.50
N VAL A 119 0.08 0.24 3.23
CA VAL A 119 -0.71 -0.98 3.07
C VAL A 119 -1.96 -0.62 2.28
N SER A 120 -2.21 -1.29 1.16
CA SER A 120 -3.32 -0.91 0.26
C SER A 120 -4.04 -2.09 -0.37
N ASN A 121 -5.28 -1.85 -0.74
CA ASN A 121 -6.00 -2.63 -1.75
C ASN A 121 -6.59 -1.65 -2.79
N PRO A 122 -7.24 -2.12 -3.86
CA PRO A 122 -7.78 -1.22 -4.89
C PRO A 122 -8.85 -0.23 -4.40
N ALA A 123 -9.41 -0.41 -3.20
CA ALA A 123 -10.48 0.43 -2.66
C ALA A 123 -10.04 1.39 -1.53
N ASP A 124 -9.00 1.04 -0.78
CA ASP A 124 -8.52 1.80 0.39
C ASP A 124 -7.01 1.64 0.59
N GLN A 125 -6.40 2.60 1.30
CA GLN A 125 -4.98 2.57 1.69
C GLN A 125 -4.78 3.15 3.09
N LYS A 126 -3.79 2.61 3.81
CA LYS A 126 -3.32 3.12 5.10
C LYS A 126 -1.82 3.36 5.02
N VAL A 127 -1.39 4.52 5.50
CA VAL A 127 0.03 4.92 5.52
C VAL A 127 0.49 4.98 6.97
N VAL A 128 1.65 4.40 7.25
CA VAL A 128 2.33 4.50 8.54
C VAL A 128 3.70 5.12 8.31
N LEU A 129 4.06 6.07 9.18
CA LEU A 129 5.33 6.78 9.12
C LEU A 129 6.24 6.27 10.25
N PHE A 130 7.51 6.07 9.90
CA PHE A 130 8.59 5.74 10.81
C PHE A 130 9.59 6.91 10.83
N ASP A 131 9.73 7.50 12.01
CA ASP A 131 10.74 8.53 12.28
C ASP A 131 12.07 7.83 12.61
N LEU A 132 12.98 7.85 11.64
CA LEU A 132 14.29 7.21 11.79
C LEU A 132 15.18 7.93 12.80
N GLN A 133 15.03 9.25 12.93
CA GLN A 133 15.83 10.05 13.84
C GLN A 133 15.56 9.62 15.27
N ALA A 134 14.28 9.53 15.63
CA ALA A 134 13.84 9.08 16.94
C ALA A 134 14.33 7.65 17.25
N ILE A 135 14.27 6.74 16.27
CA ILE A 135 14.70 5.35 16.45
C ILE A 135 16.21 5.26 16.68
N CYS A 136 17.01 5.99 15.89
CA CYS A 136 18.47 5.95 15.97
C CYS A 136 19.03 6.67 17.20
N GLN A 137 18.35 7.71 17.69
CA GLN A 137 18.73 8.47 18.89
C GLN A 137 18.31 7.77 20.20
N SER A 138 17.33 6.86 20.16
CA SER A 138 16.89 6.10 21.34
C SER A 138 17.89 5.02 21.80
N GLY A 139 18.95 4.73 21.03
CA GLY A 139 19.97 3.73 21.37
C GLY A 139 21.25 4.29 21.99
N GLY A 140 21.26 5.57 22.36
CA GLY A 140 22.37 6.24 23.05
C GLY A 140 22.21 6.26 24.56
#